data_AF-A0A0D8Y3F2-F1
#
_entry.id   AF-A0A0D8Y3F2-F1
#
_cell.length_a   1.000
_cell.length_b   1.000
_cell.length_c   1.000
_cell.angle_alpha   90.00
_cell.angle_beta   90.00
_cell.angle_gamma   90.00
#
_symmetry.space_group_name_H-M   'P 1'
#
loop_
_entity.id
_entity.type
_entity.pdbx_description
1 polymer ?
#
loop_
_entity_poly.entity_id
_entity_poly.type
_entity_poly.pdbx_seq_one_letter_code
_entity_poly.pdbx_strand_id
1 'polypeptide(L)' 'MRAYIENVRFLEQHLADLIEDWKDDQDPRIPDRNRYVPEEEREEVERITKEGKLARRQRDAAKRAEEEALGMWDD' A
#
# COMPACT_ATOMS: atom_id res chain seq x y z
N MET A 1 15.50 16.96 20.42
CA MET A 1 16.29 17.07 19.18
C MET A 1 16.68 15.71 18.59
N ARG A 2 17.39 14.83 19.33
CA ARG A 2 17.89 13.54 18.80
C ARG A 2 16.78 12.58 18.32
N ALA A 3 15.73 12.41 19.11
CA ALA A 3 14.55 11.62 18.74
C ALA A 3 13.80 12.16 17.49
N TYR A 4 13.83 13.47 17.26
CA TYR A 4 13.20 14.06 16.07
C TYR A 4 13.99 13.72 14.79
N ILE A 5 15.32 13.80 14.84
CA ILE A 5 16.20 13.43 13.72
C ILE A 5 16.07 11.93 13.41
N GLU A 6 16.00 11.08 14.44
CA GLU A 6 15.79 9.64 14.28
C GLU A 6 14.44 9.32 13.63
N ASN A 7 13.37 10.01 14.05
CA ASN A 7 12.05 9.85 13.45
C ASN A 7 12.00 10.31 11.98
N VAL A 8 12.63 11.44 11.65
CA VAL A 8 12.67 11.92 10.25
C VAL A 8 13.39 10.91 9.37
N ARG A 9 14.55 10.40 9.82
CA ARG A 9 15.29 9.37 9.07
C ARG A 9 14.50 8.08 8.92
N PHE A 10 13.77 7.67 9.96
CA PHE A 10 12.88 6.52 9.88
C PHE A 10 11.80 6.73 8.82
N LEU A 11 11.15 7.90 8.80
CA LEU A 11 10.13 8.23 7.82
C LEU A 11 10.69 8.29 6.40
N GLU A 12 11.85 8.90 6.18
CA GLU A 12 12.52 8.93 4.88
C GLU A 12 12.83 7.52 4.36
N GLN A 13 13.32 6.63 5.24
CA GLN A 13 13.65 5.25 4.89
C GLN A 13 12.41 4.41 4.53
N HIS A 14 11.27 4.68 5.17
CA HIS A 14 10.05 3.87 5.02
C HIS A 14 8.96 4.59 4.23
N LEU A 15 9.24 5.76 3.64
CA LEU A 15 8.22 6.59 2.99
C LEU A 15 7.49 5.83 1.88
N ALA A 16 8.23 5.06 1.08
CA ALA A 16 7.64 4.27 0.00
C ALA A 16 6.63 3.24 0.53
N ASP A 17 6.99 2.50 1.58
CA ASP A 17 6.12 1.50 2.19
C ASP A 17 4.90 2.14 2.86
N LEU A 18 5.09 3.27 3.55
CA LEU A 18 4.01 4.03 4.18
C LEU A 18 3.01 4.55 3.14
N ILE A 19 3.48 4.98 1.97
CA ILE A 19 2.61 5.39 0.86
C ILE A 19 1.80 4.20 0.35
N GLU A 20 2.42 3.03 0.21
CA GLU A 20 1.73 1.83 -0.27
C GLU A 20 0.69 1.31 0.74
N ASP A 21 1.00 1.36 2.03
CA ASP A 21 0.03 1.06 3.09
C ASP A 21 -1.12 2.05 3.10
N TRP A 22 -0.83 3.35 2.95
CA TRP A 22 -1.87 4.37 2.85
C TRP A 22 -2.78 4.13 1.65
N LYS A 23 -2.23 3.78 0.47
CA LYS A 23 -3.03 3.42 -0.71
C LYS A 23 -3.86 2.16 -0.49
N ASP A 24 -3.31 1.15 0.18
CA ASP A 24 -4.03 -0.08 0.52
C ASP A 24 -5.25 0.24 1.39
N ASP A 25 -5.09 1.11 2.39
CA ASP A 25 -6.17 1.54 3.30
C ASP A 25 -7.26 2.37 2.57
N GLN A 26 -6.98 2.94 1.40
CA GLN A 26 -7.95 3.69 0.60
C GLN A 26 -8.63 2.84 -0.50
N ASP A 27 -8.16 1.63 -0.80
CA ASP A 27 -8.77 0.78 -1.83
C ASP A 27 -9.99 0.04 -1.25
N PRO A 28 -11.23 0.31 -1.72
CA PRO A 28 -12.44 -0.31 -1.19
C PRO A 28 -12.53 -1.83 -1.42
N ARG A 29 -11.63 -2.40 -2.23
CA ARG A 29 -11.53 -3.84 -2.49
C ARG A 29 -10.71 -4.55 -1.43
N ILE A 30 -9.98 -3.81 -0.61
CA ILE A 30 -9.16 -4.33 0.48
C ILE A 30 -9.96 -4.17 1.77
N PRO A 31 -10.18 -5.24 2.55
CA PRO A 31 -10.84 -5.13 3.84
C PRO A 31 -10.16 -4.11 4.76
N ASP A 32 -10.95 -3.30 5.46
CA ASP A 32 -10.45 -2.34 6.45
C ASP A 32 -9.64 -3.07 7.53
N ARG A 33 -8.38 -2.65 7.70
CA ARG A 33 -7.44 -3.22 8.67
C ARG A 33 -7.94 -3.09 10.11
N ASN A 34 -8.77 -2.10 10.41
CA ASN A 34 -9.28 -1.85 11.77
C ASN A 34 -10.60 -2.56 12.07
N ARG A 35 -11.17 -3.28 11.09
CA ARG A 35 -12.40 -4.04 11.29
C ARG A 35 -12.15 -5.25 12.19
N TYR A 36 -13.09 -5.54 13.08
CA TYR A 36 -13.11 -6.81 13.81
C TYR A 36 -13.36 -7.99 12.86
N VAL A 37 -12.51 -9.01 12.94
CA VAL A 37 -12.62 -10.27 12.19
C VAL A 37 -12.73 -11.44 13.18
N PRO A 38 -13.84 -12.20 13.16
CA PRO A 38 -13.99 -13.44 13.93
C PRO A 38 -12.86 -14.43 13.62
N GLU A 39 -12.50 -15.28 14.58
CA GLU A 39 -11.37 -16.20 14.43
C GLU A 39 -11.58 -17.17 13.26
N GLU A 40 -12.82 -17.61 13.05
CA GLU A 40 -13.23 -18.51 11.96
C GLU A 40 -13.02 -17.89 10.57
N GLU A 41 -13.03 -16.56 10.47
CA GLU A 41 -12.92 -15.82 9.21
C GLU A 41 -11.50 -15.26 8.98
N ARG A 42 -10.58 -15.35 9.96
CA ARG A 42 -9.26 -14.70 9.89
C ARG A 42 -8.43 -15.12 8.68
N GLU A 43 -8.36 -16.42 8.41
CA GLU A 43 -7.56 -16.94 7.30
C GLU A 43 -8.13 -16.51 5.94
N GLU A 44 -9.45 -16.51 5.81
CA GLU A 44 -10.13 -16.09 4.59
C GLU A 44 -9.93 -14.59 4.34
N VAL A 45 -10.14 -13.77 5.38
CA VAL A 45 -9.93 -12.32 5.29
C VAL A 45 -8.46 -12.02 4.99
N GLU A 46 -7.52 -12.70 5.64
CA GLU A 46 -6.09 -12.50 5.37
C GLU A 46 -5.74 -12.84 3.91
N ARG A 47 -6.29 -13.94 3.38
CA ARG A 47 -6.10 -14.31 1.97
C ARG A 47 -6.67 -13.24 1.03
N ILE A 48 -7.91 -12.82 1.25
CA ILE A 48 -8.57 -11.77 0.44
C ILE A 48 -7.79 -10.47 0.49
N THR A 49 -7.32 -10.06 1.67
CA THR A 49 -6.50 -8.86 1.84
C THR A 49 -5.19 -8.97 1.06
N LYS A 50 -4.48 -10.11 1.12
CA LYS A 50 -3.24 -10.32 0.36
C LYS A 50 -3.48 -10.24 -1.15
N GLU A 51 -4.52 -10.90 -1.64
CA GLU A 51 -4.90 -10.89 -3.06
C GLU A 51 -5.30 -9.48 -3.51
N GLY A 52 -6.09 -8.76 -2.72
CA GLY A 52 -6.51 -7.38 -3.00
C GLY A 52 -5.33 -6.41 -3.09
N LYS A 53 -4.40 -6.46 -2.11
CA LYS A 53 -3.17 -5.67 -2.10
C LYS A 53 -2.32 -5.95 -3.34
N LEU A 54 -2.11 -7.21 -3.68
CA LEU A 54 -1.35 -7.60 -4.86
C LEU A 54 -2.00 -7.08 -6.15
N ALA A 55 -3.31 -7.29 -6.31
CA ALA A 55 -4.05 -6.84 -7.48
C ALA A 55 -4.02 -5.32 -7.64
N ARG A 56 -4.08 -4.55 -6.55
CA ARG A 56 -3.89 -3.09 -6.62
C ARG A 56 -2.50 -2.74 -7.12
N ARG A 57 -1.44 -3.29 -6.53
CA ARG A 57 -0.05 -2.98 -6.91
C ARG A 57 0.21 -3.29 -8.39
N GLN A 58 -0.34 -4.39 -8.89
CA GLN A 58 -0.25 -4.74 -10.31
C GLN A 58 -0.95 -3.69 -11.20
N ARG A 59 -2.12 -3.19 -10.81
CA ARG A 59 -2.81 -2.11 -11.55
C ARG A 59 -2.02 -0.81 -11.52
N ASP A 60 -1.49 -0.42 -10.37
CA ASP A 60 -0.71 0.80 -10.23
C ASP A 60 0.58 0.73 -11.06
N ALA A 61 1.26 -0.41 -11.07
CA ALA A 61 2.44 -0.64 -11.88
C ALA A 61 2.12 -0.62 -13.39
N ALA A 62 1.03 -1.28 -13.80
CA ALA A 62 0.58 -1.27 -15.20
C ALA A 62 0.22 0.15 -15.67
N LYS A 63 -0.50 0.91 -14.83
CA LYS A 63 -0.85 2.30 -15.10
C LYS A 63 0.40 3.19 -15.21
N ARG A 64 1.38 3.03 -14.31
CA ARG A 64 2.64 3.78 -14.38
C ARG A 64 3.39 3.45 -15.68
N ALA A 65 3.51 2.17 -16.04
CA ALA A 65 4.17 1.77 -17.28
C ALA A 65 3.46 2.33 -18.53
N GLU A 66 2.12 2.41 -18.51
CA GLU A 66 1.35 3.06 -19.56
C GLU A 66 1.62 4.58 -19.63
N GLU A 67 1.61 5.26 -18.50
CA GLU A 67 1.90 6.71 -18.42
C GLU A 67 3.34 7.03 -18.85
N GLU A 68 4.33 6.21 -18.46
CA GLU A 68 5.71 6.30 -18.93
C GLU A 68 5.81 6.10 -20.45
N ALA A 69 5.14 5.09 -21.00
CA ALA A 69 5.10 4.85 -22.44
C ALA A 69 4.45 5.99 -23.24
N LEU A 70 3.51 6.71 -22.62
CA LEU A 70 2.86 7.90 -23.19
C LEU A 70 3.68 9.18 -23.02
N GLY A 71 4.84 9.13 -22.37
CA GLY A 71 5.67 10.30 -22.09
C GLY A 71 5.00 11.29 -21.12
N MET A 72 4.12 10.79 -20.24
CA MET A 72 3.42 11.59 -19.22
C MET A 72 4.28 11.84 -17.97
N TRP A 73 5.42 11.16 -17.90
CA TRP A 73 6.45 11.35 -16.89
C TRP A 73 7.76 11.65 -17.64
N ASP A 74 8.32 12.83 -17.43
CA ASP A 74 9.68 13.15 -17.87
C ASP A 74 10.69 12.52 -16.88
N ASP A 75 11.85 12.08 -17.40
CA ASP A 75 12.98 11.57 -16.61
C ASP A 75 13.44 12.53 -15.48
#